data_AF-A0ABD6EPU0-F1
#
_entry.id   AF-A0ABD6EPU0-F1
#
_cell.length_a   1.000
_cell.length_b   1.000
_cell.length_c   1.000
_cell.angle_alpha   90.00
_cell.angle_beta   90.00
_cell.angle_gamma   90.00
#
_symmetry.space_group_name_H-M   'P 1'
#
loop_
_entity.id
_entity.type
_entity.pdbx_description
1 polymer ?
#
loop_
_entity_poly.entity_id
_entity_poly.type
_entity_poly.pdbx_seq_one_letter_code
_entity_poly.pdbx_strand_id
1 'polypeptide(L)'
;MNSDLVYSQKPDEKSIMTYVSCFYHAFRGGHQAETAANRICRVLKVNQENEQMMEDYESLASDLLEWIRRWMPWLSNRQVEESLPAIQRKLDDFRNYRRREKPPRIEEKGKLETLFNTLQTKLRLSNRPVFCPKEGHLIKV
;
A
#
# COMPACT_ATOMS: atom_id res chain seq x y z
N MET A 1 -15.19 -32.21 45.45
CA MET A 1 -15.17 -32.83 44.09
C MET A 1 -16.41 -33.71 43.98
N ASN A 2 -17.24 -33.48 42.96
CA ASN A 2 -18.56 -34.12 42.83
C ASN A 2 -18.43 -35.65 42.75
N SER A 3 -18.92 -36.33 43.78
CA SER A 3 -18.93 -37.79 43.94
C SER A 3 -19.67 -38.51 42.80
N ASP A 4 -20.61 -37.85 42.12
CA ASP A 4 -21.39 -38.45 41.03
C ASP A 4 -20.58 -38.74 39.76
N LEU A 5 -19.43 -38.08 39.56
CA LEU A 5 -18.54 -38.34 38.42
C LEU A 5 -17.65 -39.58 38.62
N VAL A 6 -17.42 -40.00 39.86
CA VAL A 6 -16.46 -41.07 40.22
C VAL A 6 -17.17 -42.37 40.58
N TYR A 7 -18.40 -42.30 41.13
CA TYR A 7 -19.13 -43.48 41.64
C TYR A 7 -20.28 -43.96 40.75
N SER A 8 -20.62 -43.27 39.65
CA SER A 8 -21.68 -43.67 38.71
C SER A 8 -21.15 -44.52 37.55
N GLN A 9 -21.79 -45.65 37.24
CA GLN A 9 -21.45 -46.51 36.09
C GLN A 9 -21.62 -45.79 34.74
N LYS A 10 -22.46 -44.75 34.66
CA LYS A 10 -22.65 -43.93 33.47
C LYS A 10 -22.81 -42.45 33.87
N PRO A 11 -21.71 -41.70 34.00
CA PRO A 11 -21.78 -40.29 34.36
C PRO A 11 -22.49 -39.47 33.28
N ASP A 12 -23.20 -38.41 33.70
CA ASP A 12 -23.97 -37.53 32.82
C ASP A 12 -23.05 -36.77 31.84
N GLU A 13 -23.33 -36.91 30.55
CA GLU A 13 -22.50 -36.39 29.47
C GLU A 13 -22.37 -34.86 29.51
N LYS A 14 -23.44 -34.15 29.90
CA LYS A 14 -23.41 -32.68 30.02
C LYS A 14 -22.50 -32.23 31.16
N SER A 15 -22.51 -32.95 32.27
CA SER A 15 -21.65 -32.71 33.43
C SER A 15 -20.18 -32.97 33.10
N ILE A 16 -19.88 -34.04 32.37
CA ILE A 16 -18.53 -34.35 31.87
C ILE A 16 -18.07 -33.27 30.88
N MET A 17 -18.89 -32.92 29.89
CA MET A 17 -18.56 -31.92 28.87
C MET A 17 -18.30 -30.54 29.48
N THR A 18 -19.09 -30.13 30.46
CA THR A 18 -18.90 -28.86 31.17
C THR A 18 -17.57 -28.86 31.94
N TYR A 19 -17.25 -29.95 32.64
CA TYR A 19 -16.00 -30.07 33.37
C TYR A 19 -14.79 -30.06 32.44
N VAL A 20 -14.79 -30.89 31.38
CA VAL A 20 -13.73 -30.93 30.37
C VAL A 20 -13.57 -29.57 29.68
N SER A 21 -14.67 -28.88 29.39
CA SER A 21 -14.67 -27.52 28.84
C SER A 21 -14.01 -26.53 29.79
N CYS A 22 -14.32 -26.56 31.10
CA CYS A 22 -13.67 -25.71 32.10
C CYS A 22 -12.15 -25.94 32.15
N PHE A 23 -11.68 -27.19 32.11
CA PHE A 23 -10.23 -27.48 32.04
C PHE A 23 -9.61 -26.99 30.74
N TYR A 24 -10.28 -27.18 29.60
CA TYR A 24 -9.82 -26.63 28.32
C TYR A 24 -9.73 -25.10 28.36
N HIS A 25 -10.73 -24.43 28.94
CA HIS A 25 -10.72 -22.97 29.10
C HIS A 25 -9.66 -22.47 30.09
N ALA A 26 -9.35 -23.23 31.14
CA ALA A 26 -8.28 -22.91 32.08
C ALA A 26 -6.88 -23.04 31.45
N PHE A 27 -6.67 -24.03 30.57
CA PHE A 27 -5.37 -24.29 29.94
C PHE A 27 -5.17 -23.64 28.58
N ARG A 28 -6.22 -23.22 27.87
CA ARG A 28 -6.11 -22.56 26.55
C ARG A 28 -5.54 -21.15 26.59
N GLY A 29 -5.30 -20.56 27.76
CA GLY A 29 -4.85 -19.17 27.90
C GLY A 29 -3.58 -18.86 27.10
N GLY A 30 -2.59 -19.77 27.11
CA GLY A 30 -1.37 -19.64 26.32
C GLY A 30 -1.63 -19.64 24.81
N HIS A 31 -2.41 -20.61 24.33
CA HIS A 31 -2.76 -20.71 22.91
C HIS A 31 -3.63 -19.52 22.43
N GLN A 32 -4.50 -19.00 23.30
CA GLN A 32 -5.31 -17.81 23.01
C GLN A 32 -4.44 -16.55 22.91
N ALA A 33 -3.47 -16.38 23.81
CA ALA A 33 -2.52 -15.28 23.78
C ALA A 33 -1.64 -15.34 22.51
N GLU A 34 -1.14 -16.51 22.15
CA GLU A 34 -0.37 -16.73 20.92
C GLU A 34 -1.20 -16.41 19.67
N THR A 35 -2.45 -16.88 19.59
CA THR A 35 -3.34 -16.60 18.47
C THR A 35 -3.63 -15.10 18.35
N ALA A 36 -3.86 -14.42 19.48
CA ALA A 36 -4.06 -12.97 19.50
C ALA A 36 -2.80 -12.23 19.02
N ALA A 37 -1.62 -12.61 19.51
CA ALA A 37 -0.34 -12.03 19.08
C ALA A 37 -0.12 -12.21 17.57
N ASN A 38 -0.35 -13.41 17.03
CA ASN A 38 -0.22 -13.70 15.60
C ASN A 38 -1.17 -12.85 14.74
N ARG A 39 -2.40 -12.62 15.21
CA ARG A 39 -3.36 -11.74 14.53
C ARG A 39 -2.87 -10.30 14.53
N ILE A 40 -2.34 -9.81 15.64
CA ILE A 40 -1.77 -8.45 15.76
C ILE A 40 -0.57 -8.32 14.82
N CYS A 41 0.37 -9.25 14.85
CA CYS A 41 1.55 -9.25 13.97
C CYS A 41 1.17 -9.20 12.49
N ARG A 42 0.15 -9.95 12.07
CA ARG A 42 -0.34 -9.91 10.69
C ARG A 42 -0.88 -8.53 10.32
N VAL A 43 -1.67 -7.91 11.19
CA VAL A 43 -2.23 -6.57 10.94
C VAL A 43 -1.13 -5.51 10.90
N LEU A 44 -0.15 -5.59 11.80
CA LEU A 44 1.01 -4.69 11.82
C LEU A 44 1.81 -4.80 10.53
N LYS A 45 2.09 -6.02 10.06
CA LYS A 45 2.81 -6.25 8.81
C LYS A 45 2.10 -5.60 7.61
N VAL A 46 0.79 -5.83 7.48
CA VAL A 46 -0.01 -5.21 6.41
C VAL A 46 0.01 -3.68 6.52
N ASN A 47 0.00 -3.14 7.74
CA ASN A 47 0.07 -1.69 7.93
C ASN A 47 1.42 -1.12 7.47
N GLN A 48 2.51 -1.76 7.87
CA GLN A 48 3.86 -1.35 7.48
C GLN A 48 4.06 -1.42 5.96
N GLU A 49 3.53 -2.44 5.30
CA GLU A 49 3.53 -2.52 3.84
C GLU A 49 2.74 -1.39 3.18
N ASN A 50 1.61 -0.98 3.76
CA ASN A 50 0.84 0.15 3.27
C ASN A 50 1.59 1.47 3.48
N GLU A 51 2.22 1.67 4.64
CA GLU A 51 3.07 2.84 4.93
C GLU A 51 4.20 2.97 3.92
N GLN A 52 4.91 1.87 3.63
CA GLN A 52 5.94 1.87 2.59
C GLN A 52 5.37 2.25 1.22
N MET A 53 4.23 1.69 0.81
CA MET A 53 3.59 2.05 -0.46
C MET A 53 3.16 3.52 -0.51
N MET A 54 2.74 4.11 0.61
CA MET A 54 2.41 5.54 0.69
C MET A 54 3.66 6.40 0.53
N GLU A 55 4.78 6.02 1.16
CA GLU A 55 6.07 6.70 1.00
C GLU A 55 6.59 6.62 -0.44
N ASP A 56 6.57 5.42 -1.04
CA ASP A 56 7.00 5.19 -2.43
C ASP A 56 6.16 6.05 -3.40
N TYR A 57 4.86 6.14 -3.17
CA TYR A 57 3.96 6.98 -3.95
C TYR A 57 4.33 8.47 -3.83
N GLU A 58 4.53 8.96 -2.62
CA GLU A 58 4.86 10.36 -2.35
C GLU A 58 6.22 10.76 -2.94
N SER A 59 7.23 9.88 -2.83
CA SER A 59 8.54 10.07 -3.44
C SER A 59 8.43 10.15 -4.96
N LEU A 60 7.79 9.16 -5.59
CA LEU A 60 7.66 9.09 -7.04
C LEU A 60 6.86 10.27 -7.60
N ALA A 61 5.77 10.67 -6.93
CA ALA A 61 4.99 11.84 -7.34
C ALA A 61 5.80 13.13 -7.20
N SER A 62 6.58 13.28 -6.13
CA SER A 62 7.43 14.46 -5.93
C SER A 62 8.48 14.59 -7.03
N ASP A 63 9.19 13.49 -7.33
CA ASP A 63 10.22 13.44 -8.38
C ASP A 63 9.63 13.75 -9.76
N LEU A 64 8.46 13.19 -10.07
CA LEU A 64 7.77 13.43 -11.34
C LEU A 64 7.32 14.88 -11.47
N LEU A 65 6.76 15.46 -10.41
CA LEU A 65 6.35 16.87 -10.39
C LEU A 65 7.55 17.81 -10.52
N GLU A 66 8.66 17.51 -9.87
CA GLU A 66 9.89 18.30 -10.01
C GLU A 66 10.43 18.24 -11.44
N TRP A 67 10.46 17.05 -12.05
CA TRP A 67 10.85 16.90 -13.45
C TRP A 67 9.94 17.70 -14.39
N ILE A 68 8.61 17.64 -14.20
CA ILE A 68 7.65 18.42 -14.99
C ILE A 68 7.93 19.92 -14.83
N ARG A 69 8.10 20.41 -13.59
CA ARG A 69 8.41 21.82 -13.31
C ARG A 69 9.70 22.28 -13.95
N ARG A 70 10.72 21.41 -14.02
CA ARG A 70 12.01 21.70 -14.67
C ARG A 70 11.91 21.78 -16.19
N TRP A 71 11.15 20.89 -16.82
CA TRP A 71 11.03 20.85 -18.29
C TRP A 71 10.00 21.84 -18.85
N MET A 72 9.04 22.27 -18.04
CA MET A 72 7.96 23.16 -18.49
C MET A 72 8.46 24.50 -19.05
N PRO A 73 9.46 25.20 -18.48
CA PRO A 73 10.01 26.42 -19.06
C PRO A 73 10.68 26.17 -20.42
N TRP A 74 11.42 25.08 -20.56
CA TRP A 74 12.09 24.70 -21.81
C TRP A 74 11.07 24.41 -22.93
N LEU A 75 9.98 23.70 -22.60
CA LEU A 75 8.90 23.40 -23.53
C LEU A 75 8.04 24.63 -23.88
N SER A 76 7.87 25.54 -22.92
CA SER A 76 7.12 26.78 -23.10
C SER A 76 7.90 27.83 -23.90
N ASN A 77 9.22 27.66 -24.07
CA ASN A 77 10.07 28.61 -24.76
C ASN A 77 9.85 28.58 -26.28
N ARG A 78 9.09 29.57 -26.78
CA ARG A 78 8.80 29.77 -28.21
C ARG A 78 9.75 30.73 -28.92
N GLN A 79 10.91 31.04 -28.35
CA GLN A 79 11.90 31.88 -29.01
C GLN A 79 12.29 31.26 -30.36
N VAL A 80 12.18 32.06 -31.42
CA VAL A 80 12.55 31.68 -32.79
C VAL A 80 14.02 31.99 -32.97
N GLU A 81 14.79 30.98 -33.34
CA GLU A 81 16.21 31.15 -33.68
C GLU A 81 16.32 31.75 -35.08
N GLU A 82 17.19 32.74 -35.28
CA GLU A 82 17.33 33.46 -36.56
C GLU A 82 18.13 32.65 -37.61
N SER A 83 18.75 31.53 -37.21
CA SER A 83 19.67 30.74 -38.04
C SER A 83 19.17 29.32 -38.27
N LEU A 84 19.16 28.85 -39.53
CA LEU A 84 18.71 27.51 -39.91
C LEU A 84 19.45 26.35 -39.18
N PRO A 85 20.78 26.39 -39.00
CA PRO A 85 21.49 25.44 -38.15
C PRO A 85 21.02 25.41 -36.70
N ALA A 86 20.65 26.55 -36.12
CA ALA A 86 20.17 26.64 -34.74
C ALA A 86 18.77 26.03 -34.58
N ILE A 87 17.88 26.28 -35.55
CA ILE A 87 16.56 25.63 -35.62
C ILE A 87 16.72 24.11 -35.72
N GLN A 88 17.66 23.63 -36.55
CA GLN A 88 17.89 22.20 -36.74
C GLN A 88 18.38 21.50 -35.47
N ARG A 89 19.33 22.13 -34.74
CA ARG A 89 19.77 21.65 -33.42
C ARG A 89 18.61 21.57 -32.42
N LYS A 90 17.78 22.61 -32.34
CA LYS A 90 16.61 22.65 -31.43
C LYS A 90 15.60 21.55 -31.75
N LEU A 91 15.43 21.21 -33.03
CA LEU A 91 14.55 20.13 -33.48
C LEU A 91 15.12 18.76 -33.08
N ASP A 92 16.43 18.56 -33.20
CA ASP A 92 17.08 17.32 -32.76
C ASP A 92 17.08 17.15 -31.24
N ASP A 93 17.27 18.24 -30.48
CA ASP A 93 17.11 18.23 -29.01
C ASP A 93 15.67 17.84 -28.62
N PHE A 94 14.66 18.36 -29.32
CA PHE A 94 13.27 17.98 -29.11
C PHE A 94 12.98 16.52 -29.46
N ARG A 95 13.58 15.99 -30.53
CA ARG A 95 13.49 14.57 -30.88
C ARG A 95 14.12 13.69 -29.80
N ASN A 96 15.26 14.10 -29.25
CA ASN A 96 15.92 13.40 -28.15
C ASN A 96 15.06 13.41 -26.89
N TYR A 97 14.52 14.57 -26.49
CA TYR A 97 13.58 14.67 -25.38
C TYR A 97 12.40 13.70 -25.55
N ARG A 98 11.79 13.66 -26.74
CA ARG A 98 10.63 12.81 -27.02
C ARG A 98 10.96 11.32 -27.03
N ARG A 99 12.17 10.93 -27.44
CA ARG A 99 12.58 9.53 -27.57
C ARG A 99 13.24 8.95 -26.31
N ARG A 100 13.90 9.79 -25.50
CA ARG A 100 14.71 9.34 -24.36
C ARG A 100 14.17 9.84 -23.03
N GLU A 101 13.94 11.14 -22.90
CA GLU A 101 13.59 11.77 -21.62
C GLU A 101 12.11 11.59 -21.24
N LYS A 102 11.19 11.72 -22.20
CA LYS A 102 9.74 11.65 -21.96
C LYS A 102 9.21 10.23 -21.67
N PRO A 103 9.61 9.17 -22.42
CA PRO A 103 9.08 7.82 -22.21
C PRO A 103 9.19 7.27 -20.77
N PRO A 104 10.34 7.34 -20.06
CA PRO A 104 10.43 6.80 -18.70
C PRO A 104 9.49 7.53 -17.73
N ARG A 105 9.26 8.83 -17.92
CA ARG A 105 8.34 9.61 -17.08
C ARG A 105 6.87 9.27 -17.32
N ILE A 106 6.51 8.83 -18.53
CA ILE A 106 5.17 8.29 -18.81
C ILE A 106 4.99 6.95 -18.09
N GLU A 107 6.02 6.10 -18.09
CA GLU A 107 5.98 4.83 -17.36
C GLU A 107 5.87 5.06 -15.85
N GLU A 108 6.64 6.00 -15.29
CA GLU A 108 6.54 6.42 -13.88
C GLU A 108 5.15 6.94 -13.53
N LYS A 109 4.51 7.75 -14.40
CA LYS A 109 3.12 8.17 -14.22
C LYS A 109 2.17 6.96 -14.15
N GLY A 110 2.32 5.99 -15.06
CA GLY A 110 1.52 4.76 -15.02
C GLY A 110 1.75 3.91 -13.76
N LYS A 111 3.00 3.84 -13.28
CA LYS A 111 3.34 3.21 -11.99
C LYS A 111 2.67 3.94 -10.83
N LEU A 112 2.69 5.27 -10.83
CA LEU A 112 2.02 6.11 -9.84
C LEU A 112 0.50 5.82 -9.77
N GLU A 113 -0.16 5.76 -10.93
CA GLU A 113 -1.59 5.41 -11.04
C GLU A 113 -1.88 4.00 -10.50
N THR A 114 -1.01 3.04 -10.81
CA THR A 114 -1.13 1.65 -10.35
C THR A 114 -0.95 1.55 -8.84
N LEU A 115 0.05 2.24 -8.27
CA LEU A 115 0.29 2.31 -6.82
C LEU A 115 -0.92 2.90 -6.10
N PHE A 116 -1.48 4.00 -6.62
CA PHE A 116 -2.68 4.62 -6.06
C PHE A 116 -3.88 3.67 -6.03
N ASN A 117 -4.19 3.04 -7.17
CA ASN A 117 -5.31 2.08 -7.27
C ASN A 117 -5.13 0.89 -6.33
N THR A 118 -3.89 0.41 -6.19
CA THR A 118 -3.54 -0.69 -5.30
C THR A 118 -3.74 -0.30 -3.83
N LEU A 119 -3.21 0.85 -3.40
CA LEU A 119 -3.38 1.40 -2.06
C LEU A 119 -4.86 1.59 -1.72
N GLN A 120 -5.63 2.21 -2.63
CA GLN A 120 -7.04 2.48 -2.41
C GLN A 120 -7.86 1.18 -2.29
N THR A 121 -7.53 0.17 -3.11
CA THR A 121 -8.15 -1.16 -3.01
C THR A 121 -7.80 -1.86 -1.70
N LYS A 122 -6.52 -1.87 -1.30
CA LYS A 122 -6.06 -2.49 -0.04
C LYS A 122 -6.72 -1.86 1.19
N LEU A 123 -6.81 -0.53 1.23
CA LEU A 123 -7.43 0.20 2.33
C LEU A 123 -8.93 -0.05 2.41
N ARG A 124 -9.62 -0.07 1.26
CA ARG A 124 -11.05 -0.41 1.18
C ARG A 124 -11.34 -1.82 1.70
N LEU A 125 -10.58 -2.82 1.24
CA LEU A 125 -10.76 -4.21 1.69
C LEU A 125 -10.49 -4.39 3.19
N SER A 126 -9.67 -3.53 3.77
CA SER A 126 -9.33 -3.54 5.20
C SER A 126 -10.26 -2.66 6.05
N ASN A 127 -11.30 -2.06 5.47
CA ASN A 127 -12.17 -1.05 6.11
C ASN A 127 -11.39 0.10 6.76
N ARG A 128 -10.26 0.49 6.15
CA ARG A 128 -9.41 1.60 6.59
C ARG A 128 -9.74 2.88 5.80
N PRO A 129 -9.47 4.07 6.35
CA PRO A 129 -9.67 5.32 5.63
C PRO A 129 -8.89 5.33 4.31
N VAL A 130 -9.45 5.97 3.30
CA VAL A 130 -8.84 6.09 1.97
C VAL A 130 -7.54 6.88 2.05
N PHE A 131 -6.56 6.48 1.24
CA PHE A 131 -5.32 7.22 1.09
C PHE A 131 -5.60 8.53 0.34
N CYS A 132 -5.23 9.64 0.95
CA CYS A 132 -5.26 10.97 0.36
C CYS A 132 -3.81 11.48 0.23
N PRO A 133 -3.26 11.55 -1.00
CA PRO A 133 -1.97 12.20 -1.25
C PRO A 133 -1.93 13.65 -0.79
N LYS A 134 -0.72 14.20 -0.58
CA LYS A 134 -0.56 15.65 -0.34
C LYS A 134 -1.15 16.50 -1.46
N GLU A 135 -1.54 17.73 -1.14
CA GLU A 135 -2.11 18.67 -2.12
C GLU A 135 -1.18 18.85 -3.33
N GLY A 136 -1.69 18.55 -4.53
CA GLY A 136 -0.95 18.62 -5.78
C GLY A 136 -0.31 17.31 -6.25
N HIS A 137 -0.23 16.28 -5.40
CA HIS A 137 0.25 14.93 -5.76
C HIS A 137 -0.89 14.02 -6.24
N LEU A 138 -2.13 14.47 -6.10
CA LEU A 138 -3.31 13.71 -6.51
C LEU A 138 -3.40 13.65 -8.05
N ILE A 139 -3.33 12.45 -8.60
CA ILE A 139 -3.51 12.21 -10.03
C ILE A 139 -4.99 12.39 -10.37
N LYS A 140 -5.33 13.50 -11.04
CA LYS A 140 -6.63 13.62 -11.70
C LYS A 140 -6.56 12.83 -13.02
N VAL A 141 -7.37 11.78 -13.11
CA VAL A 141 -7.67 11.09 -14.39
C VAL A 141 -8.50 12.02 -15.26
#